data_AF-A0A845PWU6-F1
#
_entry.id   AF-A0A845PWU6-F1
#
_cell.length_a   1.000
_cell.length_b   1.000
_cell.length_c   1.000
_cell.angle_alpha   90.00
_cell.angle_beta   90.00
_cell.angle_gamma   90.00
#
_symmetry.space_group_name_H-M   'P 1'
#
loop_
_entity.id
_entity.type
_entity.pdbx_description
1 polymer ?
#
loop_
_entity_poly.entity_id
_entity_poly.type
_entity_poly.pdbx_seq_one_letter_code
_entity_poly.pdbx_strand_id
1 'polypeptide(L)' 'LTDLKKRGVEDIMIACIDGLKGFPEAVEAVFPKTRVQLSVVHQIRCTKRYLPNRDKKEVM' A
#
# COMPACT_ATOMS: atom_id res chain seq x y z
N LEU A 1 -3.14 0.60 -13.02
CA LEU A 1 -3.53 2.01 -12.78
C LEU A 1 -4.25 2.61 -13.98
N THR A 2 -3.67 2.55 -15.18
CA THR A 2 -4.34 2.99 -16.41
C THR A 2 -5.68 2.28 -16.65
N ASP A 3 -5.76 0.99 -16.32
CA ASP A 3 -7.02 0.24 -16.41
C ASP A 3 -8.10 0.76 -15.45
N LEU A 4 -7.73 1.15 -14.21
CA LEU A 4 -8.67 1.77 -13.27
C LEU A 4 -9.21 3.10 -13.82
N LYS A 5 -8.33 3.90 -14.42
CA LYS A 5 -8.73 5.14 -15.10
C LYS A 5 -9.66 4.89 -16.29
N LYS A 6 -9.38 3.85 -17.09
CA LYS A 6 -10.27 3.41 -18.20
C LYS A 6 -11.64 2.92 -17.72
N ARG A 7 -11.71 2.36 -16.51
CA ARG A 7 -12.98 1.93 -15.87
C ARG A 7 -13.75 3.08 -15.22
N GLY A 8 -13.27 4.33 -15.34
CA GLY A 8 -13.97 5.52 -14.83
C GLY A 8 -13.55 5.97 -13.44
N VAL A 9 -12.44 5.46 -12.89
CA VAL A 9 -11.88 6.05 -11.66
C VAL A 9 -11.24 7.39 -12.01
N GLU A 10 -11.81 8.47 -11.48
CA GLU A 10 -11.37 9.83 -11.76
C GLU A 10 -10.24 10.28 -10.85
N ASP A 11 -10.35 10.00 -9.54
CA ASP A 11 -9.38 10.42 -8.55
C ASP A 11 -9.21 9.39 -7.42
N ILE A 12 -8.04 9.41 -6.80
CA ILE A 12 -7.69 8.59 -5.64
C ILE A 12 -7.00 9.53 -4.65
N MET A 13 -7.60 9.75 -3.47
CA MET A 13 -6.95 10.60 -2.47
C MET A 13 -5.73 9.92 -1.82
N ILE A 14 -5.83 8.63 -1.51
CA ILE A 14 -4.80 7.88 -0.79
C ILE A 14 -4.62 6.50 -1.43
N ALA A 15 -3.36 6.14 -1.73
CA ALA A 15 -2.98 4.80 -2.16
C ALA A 15 -2.02 4.17 -1.14
N CYS A 16 -2.46 3.10 -0.49
CA CYS A 16 -1.64 2.32 0.43
C CYS A 16 -0.88 1.23 -0.33
N ILE A 17 0.45 1.27 -0.30
CA ILE A 17 1.33 0.37 -1.07
C ILE A 17 2.36 -0.33 -0.17
N ASP A 18 2.94 -1.42 -0.65
CA ASP A 18 3.96 -2.21 0.07
C ASP A 18 5.41 -1.71 -0.17
N GLY A 19 5.59 -0.49 -0.65
CA GLY A 19 6.94 0.06 -0.92
C GLY A 19 7.64 -0.55 -2.14
N LEU A 20 6.87 -1.10 -3.09
CA LEU A 20 7.41 -1.60 -4.36
C LEU A 20 8.10 -0.48 -5.14
N LYS A 21 9.35 -0.73 -5.55
CA LYS A 21 10.14 0.21 -6.36
C LYS A 21 9.44 0.49 -7.70
N GLY A 22 9.35 1.77 -8.09
CA GLY A 22 8.70 2.16 -9.34
C GLY A 22 7.17 2.29 -9.25
N PHE A 23 6.56 1.83 -8.16
CA PHE A 23 5.11 1.87 -7.99
C PHE A 23 4.59 3.26 -7.58
N PRO A 24 5.23 4.00 -6.65
CA PRO A 24 4.87 5.40 -6.39
C PRO A 24 4.88 6.25 -7.66
N GLU A 25 5.92 6.11 -8.48
CA GLU A 25 6.11 6.84 -9.72
C GLU A 25 5.01 6.51 -10.74
N ALA A 26 4.59 5.24 -10.80
CA ALA A 26 3.46 4.81 -11.64
C ALA A 26 2.12 5.37 -11.17
N VAL A 27 1.90 5.50 -9.85
CA VAL A 27 0.70 6.13 -9.27
C VAL A 27 0.66 7.61 -9.62
N GLU A 28 1.76 8.33 -9.41
CA GLU A 28 1.88 9.75 -9.71
C GLU A 28 1.67 10.06 -11.20
N ALA A 29 2.15 9.17 -12.09
CA ALA A 29 1.95 9.30 -13.53
C ALA A 29 0.47 9.20 -13.99
N VAL A 30 -0.36 8.42 -13.28
CA VAL A 30 -1.77 8.19 -13.68
C VAL A 30 -2.74 9.07 -12.88
N PHE A 31 -2.46 9.24 -11.59
CA PHE A 31 -3.26 9.96 -10.59
C PHE A 31 -2.37 10.91 -9.76
N PRO A 32 -1.96 12.06 -10.33
CA PRO A 32 -0.94 12.94 -9.74
C PRO A 32 -1.31 13.58 -8.40
N LYS A 33 -2.61 13.60 -8.04
CA LYS A 33 -3.08 14.12 -6.76
C LYS A 33 -3.11 13.08 -5.64
N THR A 34 -2.76 11.83 -5.94
CA THR A 34 -2.83 10.75 -4.97
C THR A 34 -1.70 10.84 -3.96
N ARG A 35 -2.04 10.80 -2.68
CA ARG A 35 -1.06 10.63 -1.61
C ARG A 35 -0.69 9.16 -1.49
N VAL A 36 0.55 8.83 -1.79
CA VAL A 36 1.08 7.47 -1.59
C VAL A 36 1.49 7.28 -0.13
N GLN A 37 1.01 6.22 0.51
CA GLN A 37 1.34 5.84 1.88
C GLN A 37 1.84 4.39 1.94
N LEU A 38 2.82 4.11 2.80
CA LEU A 38 3.19 2.72 3.10
C LEU A 38 2.10 2.05 3.93
N SER A 39 1.69 0.86 3.50
CA SER A 39 0.62 0.11 4.16
C SER A 39 1.06 -0.37 5.54
N VAL A 40 0.43 0.18 6.59
CA VAL A 40 0.65 -0.24 7.98
C VAL A 40 0.34 -1.73 8.16
N VAL A 41 -0.67 -2.26 7.45
CA VAL A 41 -1.02 -3.69 7.49
C VAL A 41 0.11 -4.56 6.95
N HIS A 42 0.74 -4.16 5.84
CA HIS A 42 1.91 -4.86 5.32
C HIS A 42 3.10 -4.79 6.29
N GLN A 43 3.34 -3.60 6.87
CA GLN A 43 4.39 -3.43 7.87
C GLN A 43 4.20 -4.35 9.08
N ILE A 44 3.00 -4.38 9.67
CA ILE A 44 2.66 -5.26 10.80
C ILE A 44 2.82 -6.74 10.41
N ARG A 45 2.34 -7.15 9.22
CA ARG A 45 2.51 -8.54 8.75
C ARG A 45 3.98 -8.92 8.54
N CYS A 46 4.80 -7.99 8.05
CA CYS A 46 6.24 -8.22 7.86
C CYS A 46 6.95 -8.32 9.21
N THR A 47 6.72 -7.41 10.15
CA THR A 47 7.36 -7.43 11.47
C THR A 47 6.93 -8.61 12.32
N LYS A 48 5.67 -9.05 12.21
CA LYS A 48 5.14 -10.23 12.92
C LYS A 48 5.88 -11.54 12.62
N ARG A 49 6.60 -11.62 11.49
CA ARG A 49 7.41 -12.81 11.16
C ARG A 49 8.57 -13.02 12.13
N TYR A 50 9.06 -11.95 12.76
CA TYR A 50 10.16 -11.98 13.71
C TYR A 50 9.72 -12.30 15.15
N LEU A 51 8.41 -12.37 15.41
CA LEU A 51 7.87 -12.76 16.71
C LEU A 51 7.78 -14.30 16.85
N PRO A 52 8.07 -14.87 18.03
CA PRO A 52 7.73 -16.25 18.35
C PRO A 52 6.22 -16.49 18.20
N ASN A 53 5.80 -17.68 17.76
CA ASN A 53 4.37 -17.99 17.53
C ASN A 53 3.47 -17.78 18.75
N ARG A 54 4.00 -17.99 19.96
CA ARG A 54 3.29 -17.74 21.22
C ARG A 54 2.91 -16.26 21.40
N ASP A 55 3.77 -15.35 20.98
CA ASP A 55 3.64 -13.90 21.22
C ASP A 55 2.85 -13.22 20.08
N LYS A 56 2.66 -13.93 18.95
CA LYS A 56 1.91 -13.44 17.78
C LYS A 56 0.43 -13.14 18.05
N LYS A 57 -0.17 -13.73 19.10
CA LYS A 57 -1.59 -13.50 19.44
C LYS A 57 -1.83 -12.21 20.21
N GLU A 58 -0.86 -11.74 20.98
CA GLU A 58 -1.02 -10.52 21.80
C GLU A 58 -0.89 -9.23 20.97
N VAL A 59 -0.20 -9.29 19.84
CA VAL A 59 0.06 -8.13 18.97
C VAL A 59 -1.06 -7.94 17.91
N MET A 60 -2.25 -8.51 18.12
CA MET A 60 -3.37 -8.43 17.16
C MET A 60 -4.72 -8.28 17.83
#